data_AF-A0A256XSN7-F1
#
_entry.id   AF-A0A256XSN7-F1
#
_cell.length_a   1.000
_cell.length_b   1.000
_cell.length_c   1.000
_cell.angle_alpha   90.00
_cell.angle_beta   90.00
_cell.angle_gamma   90.00
#
_symmetry.space_group_name_H-M   'P 1'
#
loop_
_entity.id
_entity.type
_entity.pdbx_description
1 polymer ?
#
loop_
_entity_poly.entity_id
_entity_poly.type
_entity_poly.pdbx_seq_one_letter_code
_entity_poly.pdbx_strand_id
1 'polypeptide(L)'
;MRVLVRRRLTIDEIMQKIRAYREKYGSIDAVRSRAYSEGIKSKIWDIYAEWYALQSAYQSYEEDGEFFYVVEEEISPDIARRILSPKMVELVRQIAIGVDSISDLARKLGRSVSNVYKDLKFLADIGIVELYPIGRRKKPYLLAEEIVVEFLSP
;
A
#
# COMPACT_ATOMS: atom_id res chain seq x y z
N MET A 1 -18.61 0.10 13.42
CA MET A 1 -18.36 0.15 11.97
C MET A 1 -16.88 0.37 11.78
N ARG A 2 -16.24 -0.42 10.92
CA ARG A 2 -14.83 -0.28 10.56
C ARG A 2 -14.73 -0.10 9.05
N VAL A 3 -13.71 0.63 8.59
CA VAL A 3 -13.41 0.73 7.15
C VAL A 3 -11.99 0.25 6.94
N LEU A 4 -11.85 -0.81 6.15
CA LEU A 4 -10.59 -1.47 5.89
C LEU A 4 -10.18 -1.20 4.46
N VAL A 5 -8.89 -0.97 4.24
CA VAL A 5 -8.27 -0.89 2.91
C VAL A 5 -7.30 -2.04 2.79
N ARG A 6 -7.52 -2.90 1.79
CA ARG A 6 -6.57 -3.93 1.40
C ARG A 6 -5.73 -3.38 0.25
N ARG A 7 -4.42 -3.24 0.45
CA ARG A 7 -3.51 -2.61 -0.53
C ARG A 7 -2.14 -3.27 -0.57
N ARG A 8 -1.47 -3.10 -1.70
CA ARG A 8 -0.05 -3.45 -1.86
C ARG A 8 0.82 -2.40 -1.17
N LEU A 9 1.88 -2.87 -0.52
CA LEU A 9 2.96 -1.99 -0.07
C LEU A 9 3.86 -1.61 -1.25
N THR A 10 4.48 -0.43 -1.21
CA THR A 10 5.56 -0.11 -2.14
C THR A 10 6.87 -0.78 -1.70
N ILE A 11 7.84 -0.82 -2.62
CA ILE A 11 9.19 -1.31 -2.29
C ILE A 11 9.83 -0.49 -1.17
N ASP A 12 9.59 0.82 -1.16
CA ASP A 12 10.11 1.73 -0.14
C ASP A 12 9.51 1.41 1.24
N GLU A 13 8.21 1.14 1.32
CA GLU A 13 7.52 0.76 2.56
C GLU A 13 8.06 -0.56 3.12
N ILE A 14 8.33 -1.55 2.25
CA ILE A 14 8.91 -2.83 2.68
C ILE A 14 10.33 -2.65 3.18
N MET A 15 11.16 -1.93 2.43
CA MET A 15 12.52 -1.64 2.87
C MET A 15 12.53 -0.89 4.20
N GLN A 16 11.59 0.01 4.43
CA GLN A 16 11.41 0.70 5.72
C GLN A 16 11.01 -0.29 6.83
N LYS A 17 10.02 -1.16 6.60
CA LYS A 17 9.62 -2.19 7.58
C LYS A 17 10.76 -3.17 7.90
N ILE A 18 11.47 -3.67 6.90
CA ILE A 18 12.63 -4.57 7.08
C ILE A 18 13.72 -3.86 7.90
N ARG A 19 14.01 -2.59 7.61
CA ARG A 19 14.97 -1.79 8.40
C ARG A 19 14.53 -1.63 9.85
N ALA A 20 13.27 -1.27 10.08
CA ALA A 20 12.72 -1.13 11.43
C ALA A 20 12.82 -2.44 12.23
N TYR A 21 12.61 -3.60 11.60
CA TYR A 21 12.83 -4.89 12.26
C TYR A 21 14.29 -5.19 12.55
N ARG A 22 15.21 -4.87 11.63
CA ARG A 22 16.65 -5.00 11.89
C ARG A 22 17.09 -4.16 13.07
N GLU A 23 16.66 -2.90 13.13
CA GLU A 23 16.97 -1.98 14.22
C GLU A 23 16.44 -2.49 15.57
N LYS A 24 15.20 -3.02 15.58
CA LYS A 24 14.52 -3.41 16.82
C LYS A 24 14.92 -4.80 17.32
N TYR A 25 15.17 -5.75 16.42
CA TYR A 25 15.31 -7.17 16.76
C TYR A 25 16.64 -7.79 16.31
N GLY A 26 17.51 -7.04 15.63
CA GLY A 26 18.80 -7.52 15.15
C GLY A 26 18.70 -8.25 13.81
N SER A 27 18.89 -9.57 13.80
CA SER A 27 18.81 -10.38 12.58
C SER A 27 17.56 -11.24 12.54
N ILE A 28 17.07 -11.54 11.33
CA ILE A 28 15.93 -12.42 11.15
C ILE A 28 16.23 -13.83 11.70
N ASP A 29 17.48 -14.28 11.64
CA ASP A 29 17.90 -15.58 12.21
C ASP A 29 17.79 -15.60 13.75
N ALA A 30 18.09 -14.50 14.42
CA ALA A 30 17.94 -14.38 15.86
C ALA A 30 16.45 -14.43 16.25
N VAL A 31 15.60 -13.70 15.53
CA VAL A 31 14.14 -13.73 15.71
C VAL A 31 13.57 -15.12 15.42
N ARG A 32 14.01 -15.77 14.33
CA ARG A 32 13.62 -17.14 13.96
C ARG A 32 13.93 -18.13 15.09
N SER A 33 15.16 -18.10 15.60
CA SER A 33 15.59 -19.00 16.67
C SER A 33 14.74 -18.86 17.91
N ARG A 34 14.43 -17.60 18.27
CA ARG A 34 13.55 -17.27 19.40
C ARG A 34 12.08 -17.67 19.15
N ALA A 35 11.59 -17.51 17.92
CA ALA A 35 10.24 -17.90 17.54
C ALA A 35 10.01 -19.41 17.65
N TYR A 36 10.99 -20.23 17.25
CA TYR A 36 10.92 -21.67 17.44
C TYR A 36 10.98 -22.09 18.91
N SER A 37 11.70 -21.35 19.77
CA SER A 37 11.76 -21.66 21.20
C SER A 37 10.50 -21.23 21.97
N GLU A 38 9.91 -20.09 21.63
CA GLU A 38 8.70 -19.58 22.30
C GLU A 38 7.40 -20.20 21.76
N GLY A 39 7.44 -20.81 20.57
CA GLY A 39 6.34 -21.53 19.96
C GLY A 39 5.43 -20.68 19.08
N ILE A 40 4.62 -21.34 18.25
CA ILE A 40 3.86 -20.75 17.13
C ILE A 40 2.82 -19.69 17.57
N LYS A 41 2.30 -19.76 18.80
CA LYS A 41 1.31 -18.79 19.30
C LYS A 41 1.94 -17.54 19.94
N SER A 42 3.27 -17.42 19.90
CA SER A 42 3.98 -16.30 20.50
C SER A 42 3.99 -15.10 19.57
N LYS A 43 4.00 -13.89 20.15
CA LYS A 43 4.15 -12.65 19.38
C LYS A 43 5.43 -12.60 18.55
N ILE A 44 6.48 -13.29 19.00
CA ILE A 44 7.75 -13.36 18.26
C ILE A 44 7.61 -14.20 16.98
N TRP A 45 6.72 -15.19 16.96
CA TRP A 45 6.39 -15.94 15.75
C TRP A 45 5.71 -15.05 14.71
N ASP A 46 4.76 -14.22 15.12
CA ASP A 46 4.09 -13.27 14.22
C ASP A 46 5.10 -12.30 13.59
N ILE A 47 6.04 -11.78 14.40
CA ILE A 47 7.12 -10.91 13.91
C ILE A 47 8.02 -11.65 12.91
N TYR A 48 8.40 -12.89 13.21
CA TYR A 48 9.20 -13.71 12.30
C TYR A 48 8.48 -13.95 10.97
N ALA A 49 7.21 -14.34 11.02
CA ALA A 49 6.40 -14.60 9.84
C ALA A 49 6.22 -13.35 8.97
N GLU A 50 5.90 -12.19 9.57
CA GLU A 50 5.79 -10.92 8.86
C GLU A 50 7.14 -10.55 8.23
N TRP A 51 8.25 -10.61 8.98
CA TRP A 51 9.57 -10.26 8.48
C TRP A 51 10.01 -11.19 7.33
N TYR A 52 9.79 -12.49 7.46
CA TYR A 52 10.12 -13.45 6.41
C TYR A 52 9.33 -13.16 5.13
N ALA A 53 8.03 -12.89 5.25
CA ALA A 53 7.19 -12.57 4.10
C ALA A 53 7.60 -11.24 3.43
N LEU A 54 8.00 -10.22 4.20
CA LEU A 54 8.56 -8.97 3.66
C LEU A 54 9.89 -9.21 2.91
N GLN A 55 10.79 -10.04 3.45
CA GLN A 55 12.04 -10.38 2.78
C GLN A 55 11.81 -11.16 1.49
N SER A 56 10.92 -12.14 1.51
CA SER A 56 10.55 -12.91 0.32
C SER A 56 9.93 -12.02 -0.76
N ALA A 57 9.06 -11.08 -0.37
CA ALA A 57 8.47 -10.13 -1.32
C ALA A 57 9.53 -9.17 -1.91
N TYR A 58 10.52 -8.75 -1.12
CA TYR A 58 11.65 -7.96 -1.62
C TYR A 58 12.54 -8.76 -2.60
N GLN A 59 12.84 -10.02 -2.29
CA GLN A 59 13.63 -10.90 -3.16
C GLN A 59 12.93 -11.18 -4.50
N SER A 60 11.64 -11.48 -4.46
CA SER A 60 10.83 -11.70 -5.68
C SER A 60 10.84 -10.47 -6.60
N TYR A 61 10.83 -9.26 -6.01
CA TYR A 61 10.97 -8.02 -6.78
C TYR A 61 12.36 -7.89 -7.44
N GLU A 62 13.44 -8.28 -6.76
CA GLU A 62 14.79 -8.26 -7.34
C GLU A 62 14.98 -9.29 -8.46
N GLU A 63 14.33 -10.46 -8.36
CA GLU A 63 14.48 -11.57 -9.31
C GLU A 63 13.61 -11.42 -10.56
N ASP A 64 12.29 -11.23 -10.38
CA ASP A 64 11.31 -11.28 -11.47
C ASP A 64 10.60 -9.93 -11.70
N GLY A 65 10.87 -8.92 -10.86
CA GLY A 65 10.16 -7.63 -10.90
C GLY A 65 8.69 -7.72 -10.48
N GLU A 66 8.21 -8.91 -10.11
CA GLU A 66 6.87 -9.13 -9.58
C GLU A 66 6.85 -8.91 -8.07
N PHE A 67 5.77 -8.29 -7.59
CA PHE A 67 5.68 -7.84 -6.22
C PHE A 67 4.24 -7.89 -5.71
N PHE A 68 3.97 -8.67 -4.65
CA PHE A 68 2.66 -8.66 -3.97
C PHE A 68 2.78 -8.92 -2.47
N TYR A 69 3.23 -7.94 -1.68
CA TYR A 69 2.92 -7.92 -0.24
C TYR A 69 1.70 -7.03 0.01
N VAL A 70 0.60 -7.66 0.40
CA VAL A 70 -0.69 -6.98 0.64
C VAL A 70 -0.90 -6.85 2.14
N VAL A 71 -1.25 -5.64 2.58
CA VAL A 71 -1.68 -5.34 3.95
C VAL A 71 -3.15 -4.98 3.97
N GLU A 72 -3.75 -5.19 5.13
CA GLU A 72 -5.06 -4.65 5.47
C GLU A 72 -4.89 -3.60 6.56
N GLU A 73 -5.36 -2.39 6.32
CA GLU A 73 -5.22 -1.26 7.22
C GLU A 73 -6.59 -0.61 7.46
N GLU A 74 -6.86 -0.26 8.72
CA GLU A 74 -8.08 0.47 9.07
C GLU A 74 -7.90 1.97 8.79
N ILE A 75 -8.85 2.55 8.07
CA ILE A 75 -8.91 3.98 7.78
C ILE A 75 -10.10 4.64 8.48
N SER A 76 -9.99 5.95 8.74
CA SER A 76 -11.10 6.68 9.36
C SER A 76 -12.30 6.81 8.40
N PRO A 77 -13.53 6.89 8.92
CA PRO A 77 -14.71 7.16 8.11
C PRO A 77 -14.62 8.43 7.26
N ASP A 78 -13.90 9.46 7.73
CA ASP A 78 -13.69 10.70 6.96
C ASP A 78 -12.79 10.50 5.74
N ILE A 79 -11.72 9.71 5.88
CA ILE A 79 -10.86 9.30 4.77
C ILE A 79 -11.70 8.48 3.78
N ALA A 80 -12.45 7.49 4.28
CA ALA A 80 -13.31 6.65 3.46
C ALA A 80 -14.35 7.47 2.68
N ARG A 81 -15.03 8.41 3.34
CA ARG A 81 -15.99 9.32 2.71
C ARG A 81 -15.36 10.13 1.58
N ARG A 82 -14.11 10.58 1.75
CA ARG A 82 -13.41 11.33 0.70
C ARG A 82 -13.05 10.43 -0.48
N ILE A 83 -12.48 9.25 -0.25
CA ILE A 83 -12.12 8.29 -1.31
C ILE A 83 -13.36 7.85 -2.09
N LEU A 84 -14.47 7.60 -1.40
CA LEU A 84 -15.73 7.17 -1.99
C LEU A 84 -16.57 8.31 -2.58
N SER A 85 -16.07 9.54 -2.58
CA SER A 85 -16.75 10.65 -3.25
C SER A 85 -16.77 10.42 -4.78
N PRO A 86 -17.82 10.87 -5.51
CA PRO A 86 -17.96 10.60 -6.94
C PRO A 86 -16.72 10.99 -7.77
N LYS A 87 -16.11 12.15 -7.45
CA LYS A 87 -14.91 12.65 -8.15
C LYS A 87 -13.66 11.79 -7.89
N MET A 88 -13.53 11.23 -6.69
CA MET A 88 -12.41 10.35 -6.35
C MET A 88 -12.60 8.95 -6.94
N VAL A 89 -13.82 8.42 -6.91
CA VAL A 89 -14.14 7.14 -7.56
C VAL A 89 -13.89 7.22 -9.07
N GLU A 90 -14.28 8.32 -9.72
CA GLU A 90 -13.98 8.55 -11.14
C GLU A 90 -12.47 8.58 -11.40
N LEU A 91 -11.71 9.32 -10.59
CA LEU A 91 -10.25 9.38 -10.67
C LEU A 91 -9.61 7.99 -10.52
N VAL A 92 -9.98 7.22 -9.49
CA VAL A 92 -9.47 5.86 -9.24
C VAL A 92 -9.83 4.91 -10.38
N ARG A 93 -11.07 4.96 -10.89
CA ARG A 93 -11.50 4.15 -12.03
C ARG A 93 -10.68 4.46 -13.29
N GLN A 94 -10.41 5.73 -13.58
CA GLN A 94 -9.58 6.10 -14.72
C GLN A 94 -8.13 5.63 -14.56
N ILE A 95 -7.57 5.65 -13.34
CA ILE A 95 -6.25 5.08 -13.07
C ILE A 95 -6.25 3.56 -13.33
N ALA A 96 -7.29 2.85 -12.88
CA ALA A 96 -7.43 1.40 -13.08
C ALA A 96 -7.55 1.00 -14.56
N ILE A 97 -8.18 1.84 -15.39
CA ILE A 97 -8.23 1.63 -16.86
C ILE A 97 -6.86 1.86 -17.50
N GLY A 98 -6.05 2.75 -16.92
CA GLY A 98 -4.69 3.05 -17.38
C GLY A 98 -4.54 4.48 -17.90
N VAL A 99 -3.45 5.12 -17.47
CA VAL A 99 -3.08 6.49 -17.86
C VAL A 99 -1.58 6.61 -18.03
N ASP A 100 -1.16 7.48 -18.95
CA ASP A 100 0.28 7.65 -19.26
C ASP A 100 0.97 8.63 -18.33
N SER A 101 0.20 9.56 -17.73
CA SER A 101 0.70 10.57 -16.81
C SER A 101 -0.43 11.28 -16.08
N ILE A 102 -0.10 12.09 -15.08
CA ILE A 102 -1.06 12.98 -14.39
C ILE A 102 -1.76 13.92 -15.38
N SER A 103 -1.06 14.45 -16.39
CA SER A 103 -1.65 15.35 -17.39
C SER A 103 -2.59 14.60 -18.35
N ASP A 104 -2.30 13.34 -18.67
CA ASP A 104 -3.21 12.48 -19.43
C ASP A 104 -4.49 12.19 -18.64
N LEU A 105 -4.34 11.78 -17.37
CA LEU A 105 -5.47 11.57 -16.45
C LEU A 105 -6.35 12.82 -16.34
N ALA A 106 -5.75 14.00 -16.18
CA ALA A 106 -6.48 15.26 -16.09
C ALA A 106 -7.28 15.57 -17.36
N ARG A 107 -6.70 15.30 -18.53
CA ARG A 107 -7.38 15.46 -19.82
C ARG A 107 -8.57 14.51 -19.96
N LYS A 108 -8.37 13.22 -19.63
CA LYS A 108 -9.41 12.18 -19.67
C LYS A 108 -10.59 12.49 -18.74
N LEU A 109 -10.32 13.10 -17.59
CA LEU A 109 -11.34 13.52 -16.63
C LEU A 109 -11.97 14.89 -16.93
N GLY A 110 -11.45 15.66 -17.91
CA GLY A 110 -11.87 17.05 -18.13
C GLY A 110 -11.58 17.97 -16.93
N ARG A 111 -10.52 17.70 -16.16
CA ARG A 111 -10.14 18.42 -14.93
C ARG A 111 -8.80 19.13 -15.09
N SER A 112 -8.55 20.16 -14.27
CA SER A 112 -7.22 20.81 -14.27
C SER A 112 -6.16 19.90 -13.64
N VAL A 113 -4.94 19.96 -14.18
CA VAL A 113 -3.79 19.16 -13.69
C VAL A 113 -3.51 19.42 -12.21
N SER A 114 -3.62 20.67 -11.75
CA SER A 114 -3.43 21.04 -10.35
C SER A 114 -4.44 20.35 -9.41
N ASN A 115 -5.72 20.31 -9.80
CA ASN A 115 -6.75 19.66 -8.99
C ASN A 115 -6.59 18.14 -8.97
N VAL A 116 -6.22 17.53 -10.10
CA VAL A 116 -5.91 16.09 -10.17
C VAL A 116 -4.68 15.75 -9.34
N TYR A 117 -3.63 16.57 -9.40
CA TYR A 117 -2.43 16.36 -8.57
C TYR A 117 -2.73 16.43 -7.08
N LYS A 118 -3.56 17.39 -6.63
CA LYS A 118 -3.97 17.48 -5.21
C LYS A 118 -4.71 16.24 -4.74
N ASP A 119 -5.59 15.70 -5.58
CA ASP A 119 -6.33 14.47 -5.28
C ASP A 119 -5.41 13.25 -5.25
N LEU A 120 -4.54 13.10 -6.25
CA LEU A 120 -3.53 12.06 -6.30
C LEU A 120 -2.56 12.12 -5.11
N LYS A 121 -2.16 13.33 -4.71
CA LYS A 121 -1.29 13.50 -3.54
C LYS A 121 -1.98 13.01 -2.28
N PHE A 122 -3.24 13.39 -2.07
CA PHE A 122 -4.01 12.85 -0.94
C PHE A 122 -4.06 11.32 -0.98
N LEU A 123 -4.39 10.71 -2.12
CA LEU A 123 -4.45 9.25 -2.25
C LEU A 123 -3.08 8.60 -2.03
N ALA A 124 -1.98 9.24 -2.42
CA ALA A 124 -0.63 8.74 -2.20
C ALA A 124 -0.22 8.82 -0.73
N ASP A 125 -0.56 9.92 -0.05
CA ASP A 125 -0.27 10.11 1.38
C ASP A 125 -0.95 9.05 2.26
N ILE A 126 -2.03 8.41 1.78
CA ILE A 126 -2.75 7.32 2.47
C ILE A 126 -2.54 5.94 1.81
N GLY A 127 -1.58 5.79 0.90
CA GLY A 127 -1.22 4.51 0.30
C GLY A 127 -2.22 3.92 -0.70
N ILE A 128 -3.22 4.68 -1.18
CA ILE A 128 -4.17 4.18 -2.19
C ILE A 128 -3.54 4.17 -3.58
N VAL A 129 -2.65 5.12 -3.89
CA VAL A 129 -1.92 5.20 -5.17
C VAL A 129 -0.44 5.46 -4.95
N GLU A 130 0.39 5.02 -5.89
CA GLU A 130 1.80 5.40 -5.98
C GLU A 130 2.00 6.36 -7.16
N LEU A 131 2.85 7.39 -6.99
CA LEU A 131 3.21 8.30 -8.07
C LEU A 131 4.62 7.99 -8.57
N TYR A 132 4.70 7.07 -9.52
CA TYR A 132 5.97 6.60 -10.07
C TYR A 132 6.56 7.61 -11.08
N PRO A 133 7.84 7.98 -10.94
CA PRO A 133 8.50 8.87 -11.89
C PRO A 133 8.82 8.14 -13.21
N ILE A 134 8.44 8.74 -14.34
CA ILE A 134 8.78 8.28 -15.69
C ILE A 134 9.40 9.46 -16.44
N GLY A 135 10.73 9.50 -16.45
CA GLY A 135 11.49 10.65 -16.96
C GLY A 135 11.11 11.94 -16.23
N ARG A 136 10.54 12.91 -16.96
CA ARG A 136 10.07 14.18 -16.39
C ARG A 136 8.60 14.15 -15.93
N ARG A 137 7.90 13.04 -16.12
CA ARG A 137 6.47 12.90 -15.79
C ARG A 137 6.31 12.00 -14.57
N LYS A 138 5.11 12.05 -13.98
CA LYS A 138 4.67 11.08 -12.98
C LYS A 138 3.49 10.30 -13.54
N LYS A 139 3.50 8.98 -13.34
CA LYS A 139 2.40 8.08 -13.68
C LYS A 139 1.81 7.53 -12.38
N PRO A 140 0.51 7.71 -12.13
CA PRO A 140 -0.15 7.11 -10.99
C PRO A 140 -0.37 5.61 -11.21
N TYR A 141 -0.10 4.81 -10.18
CA TYR A 141 -0.41 3.39 -10.11
C TYR A 141 -1.33 3.13 -8.91
N LEU A 142 -2.33 2.27 -9.09
CA LEU A 142 -3.26 1.92 -8.02
C LEU A 142 -2.61 0.86 -7.11
N LEU A 143 -2.54 1.13 -5.80
CA LEU A 143 -2.05 0.19 -4.79
C LEU A 143 -3.20 -0.52 -4.08
N ALA A 144 -4.33 0.16 -3.89
CA ALA A 144 -5.51 -0.41 -3.26
C ALA A 144 -6.15 -1.49 -4.15
N GLU A 145 -6.39 -2.65 -3.56
CA GLU A 145 -7.14 -3.74 -4.17
C GLU A 145 -8.62 -3.63 -3.77
N GLU A 146 -8.90 -3.35 -2.49
CA GLU A 146 -10.26 -3.34 -1.95
C GLU A 146 -10.44 -2.29 -0.86
N ILE A 147 -11.67 -1.79 -0.72
CA ILE A 147 -12.13 -0.99 0.42
C ILE A 147 -13.38 -1.67 0.98
N VAL A 148 -13.33 -2.12 2.22
CA VAL A 148 -14.41 -2.88 2.87
C VAL A 148 -14.99 -2.07 4.01
N VAL A 149 -16.32 -1.99 4.07
CA VAL A 149 -17.04 -1.38 5.21
C VAL A 149 -17.70 -2.50 6.00
N GLU A 150 -17.28 -2.67 7.24
CA GLU A 150 -17.79 -3.71 8.12
C GLU A 150 -18.70 -3.12 9.20
N PHE A 151 -19.89 -3.71 9.31
CA PHE A 151 -20.80 -3.48 10.42
C PHE A 151 -20.67 -4.66 11.37
N LEU A 152 -19.85 -4.49 12.41
CA LEU A 152 -19.78 -5.48 13.48
C LEU A 152 -21.13 -5.51 14.20
N SER A 153 -21.83 -6.64 14.11
CA SER A 153 -22.97 -6.92 14.97
C SER A 153 -22.49 -7.01 16.43
N PRO A 154 -23.27 -6.53 17.39
CA PRO A 154 -22.96 -6.67 18.81
C PRO A 154 -22.94 -8.13 19.27
#